data_AF-A0A7Z9H5Q6-F1
#
_entry.id   AF-A0A7Z9H5Q6-F1
#
_cell.length_a   1.000
_cell.length_b   1.000
_cell.length_c   1.000
_cell.angle_alpha   90.00
_cell.angle_beta   90.00
_cell.angle_gamma   90.00
#
_symmetry.space_group_name_H-M   'P 1'
#
loop_
_entity.id
_entity.type
_entity.pdbx_description
1 polymer ?
#
loop_
_entity_poly.entity_id
_entity_poly.type
_entity_poly.pdbx_seq_one_letter_code
_entity_poly.pdbx_strand_id
1 'polypeptide(L)'
;MSEKRTRLLLGSFKIAALLLAFSWFQGEIRSTRVEADASTHGLRLAHDRVQTRITDLERTRETSLSTLIDTIDRLEVFQEGIVASDLRFEEDRVAIFSEIESRATELRELLDDQITSTRDEVNSVSENISGRLTSIEKKITSSSERKKRSMVYPVVQLRGNGTVGSGVVIWSRSPEVGAPAETLLLTAHHVFLEVSDPGKDDGTISDIRFLDPQTDRLLESACEGTLVAFYESADLALVRLELDEPWPYLATIAHEEESLSLQVFDKVYAVGCPLGNKPLPSVGEISSQEKIVAGQSFWMVNAPTFFGNSGGGIFNLETEKLVGISSMIYTYGKRQPMVVPHMGLFVPMTLVRPWLRREGFAFLLGEEIQRGSGLARDGEAAPVPSGSGESH
;
A
#
# COMPACT_ATOMS: atom_id res chain seq x y z
N MET A 1 -10.75 -11.59 -51.57
CA MET A 1 -11.20 -12.45 -50.45
C MET A 1 -10.11 -12.78 -49.41
N SER A 2 -8.85 -12.32 -49.56
CA SER A 2 -7.73 -12.73 -48.70
C SER A 2 -7.55 -11.86 -47.43
N GLU A 3 -7.54 -10.53 -47.49
CA GLU A 3 -7.24 -9.68 -46.32
C GLU A 3 -8.27 -9.69 -45.17
N LYS A 4 -9.57 -9.79 -45.47
CA LYS A 4 -10.61 -9.82 -44.42
C LYS A 4 -10.50 -11.09 -43.56
N ARG A 5 -10.12 -12.22 -44.16
CA ARG A 5 -9.89 -13.47 -43.43
C ARG A 5 -8.63 -13.39 -42.57
N THR A 6 -7.56 -12.76 -43.07
CA THR A 6 -6.33 -12.56 -42.30
C THR A 6 -6.54 -11.65 -41.09
N ARG A 7 -7.34 -10.57 -41.23
CA ARG A 7 -7.66 -9.68 -40.09
C ARG A 7 -8.59 -10.34 -39.05
N LEU A 8 -9.54 -11.17 -39.48
CA LEU A 8 -10.39 -11.96 -38.58
C LEU A 8 -9.57 -13.03 -37.84
N LEU A 9 -8.64 -13.70 -38.52
CA LEU A 9 -7.73 -14.68 -37.93
C LEU A 9 -6.75 -14.02 -36.94
N LEU A 10 -6.20 -12.84 -37.28
CA LEU A 10 -5.30 -12.11 -36.39
C LEU A 10 -6.03 -11.54 -35.17
N GLY A 11 -7.29 -11.10 -35.33
CA GLY A 11 -8.13 -10.65 -34.23
C GLY A 11 -8.50 -11.79 -33.27
N SER A 12 -8.85 -12.96 -33.82
CA SER A 12 -9.12 -14.15 -33.00
C SER A 12 -7.86 -14.67 -32.30
N PHE A 13 -6.68 -14.57 -32.92
CA PHE A 13 -5.41 -14.92 -32.28
C PHE A 13 -5.05 -13.98 -31.12
N LYS A 14 -5.31 -12.68 -31.26
CA LYS A 14 -5.10 -11.69 -30.17
C LYS A 14 -6.04 -11.90 -29.00
N ILE A 15 -7.30 -12.25 -29.27
CA ILE A 15 -8.28 -12.58 -28.23
C ILE A 15 -7.88 -13.88 -27.52
N ALA A 16 -7.44 -14.89 -28.27
CA ALA A 16 -6.93 -16.13 -27.68
C ALA A 16 -5.68 -15.88 -26.80
N ALA A 17 -4.75 -15.03 -27.25
CA ALA A 17 -3.57 -14.66 -26.48
C ALA A 17 -3.91 -13.87 -25.21
N LEU A 18 -4.89 -12.96 -25.26
CA LEU A 18 -5.40 -12.22 -24.10
C LEU A 18 -6.11 -13.15 -23.10
N LEU A 19 -6.88 -14.12 -23.58
CA LEU A 19 -7.52 -15.12 -22.73
C LEU A 19 -6.50 -16.06 -22.07
N LEU A 20 -5.43 -16.43 -22.79
CA LEU A 20 -4.32 -17.22 -22.23
C LEU A 20 -3.51 -16.41 -21.21
N ALA A 21 -3.21 -15.14 -21.48
CA ALA A 21 -2.53 -14.26 -20.54
C ALA A 21 -3.38 -13.98 -19.29
N PHE A 22 -4.70 -13.80 -19.46
CA PHE A 22 -5.63 -13.63 -18.34
C PHE A 22 -5.77 -14.94 -17.53
N SER A 23 -5.82 -16.10 -18.20
CA SER A 23 -5.82 -17.40 -17.53
C SER A 23 -4.50 -17.67 -16.79
N TRP A 24 -3.37 -17.25 -17.35
CA TRP A 24 -2.05 -17.37 -16.73
C TRP A 24 -1.91 -16.43 -15.52
N PHE A 25 -2.35 -15.17 -15.65
CA PHE A 25 -2.36 -14.19 -14.56
C PHE A 25 -3.34 -14.55 -13.43
N GLN A 26 -4.51 -15.11 -13.77
CA GLN A 26 -5.42 -15.72 -12.79
C GLN A 26 -4.79 -16.96 -12.13
N GLY A 27 -3.96 -17.71 -12.86
CA GLY A 27 -3.15 -18.80 -12.36
C GLY A 27 -2.09 -18.34 -11.37
N GLU A 28 -1.43 -17.19 -11.60
CA GLU A 28 -0.38 -16.63 -10.76
C GLU A 28 -0.93 -15.94 -9.50
N ILE A 29 -2.10 -15.29 -9.59
CA ILE A 29 -2.82 -14.77 -8.42
C ILE A 29 -3.39 -15.92 -7.59
N ARG A 30 -3.82 -17.00 -8.24
CA ARG A 30 -4.16 -18.24 -7.54
C ARG A 30 -2.92 -18.88 -6.94
N SER A 31 -1.78 -18.95 -7.59
CA SER A 31 -0.57 -19.59 -7.05
C SER A 31 -0.03 -18.84 -5.84
N THR A 32 -0.03 -17.50 -5.85
CA THR A 32 0.44 -16.67 -4.72
C THR A 32 -0.54 -16.62 -3.54
N ARG A 33 -1.86 -16.59 -3.79
CA ARG A 33 -2.86 -16.82 -2.73
C ARG A 33 -2.84 -18.26 -2.23
N VAL A 34 -2.68 -19.24 -3.11
CA VAL A 34 -2.50 -20.65 -2.74
C VAL A 34 -1.16 -20.85 -2.03
N GLU A 35 -0.11 -20.06 -2.23
CA GLU A 35 1.14 -20.18 -1.46
C GLU A 35 1.02 -19.55 -0.07
N ALA A 36 0.34 -18.41 0.06
CA ALA A 36 0.07 -17.78 1.37
C ALA A 36 -0.99 -18.57 2.18
N ASP A 37 -2.05 -19.03 1.50
CA ASP A 37 -3.06 -19.92 2.05
C ASP A 37 -2.49 -21.33 2.23
N ALA A 38 -1.58 -21.86 1.40
CA ALA A 38 -0.92 -23.16 1.65
C ALA A 38 0.18 -23.06 2.70
N SER A 39 0.74 -21.89 2.97
CA SER A 39 1.64 -21.70 4.11
C SER A 39 0.84 -21.74 5.41
N THR A 40 -0.29 -21.04 5.49
CA THR A 40 -1.19 -21.05 6.66
C THR A 40 -1.99 -22.35 6.80
N HIS A 41 -2.48 -22.90 5.69
CA HIS A 41 -3.15 -24.20 5.60
C HIS A 41 -2.16 -25.36 5.79
N GLY A 42 -0.92 -25.24 5.33
CA GLY A 42 0.14 -26.22 5.57
C GLY A 42 0.55 -26.26 7.03
N LEU A 43 0.62 -25.10 7.70
CA LEU A 43 0.80 -25.00 9.15
C LEU A 43 -0.40 -25.58 9.92
N ARG A 44 -1.63 -25.31 9.47
CA ARG A 44 -2.86 -25.87 10.07
C ARG A 44 -2.97 -27.37 9.85
N LEU A 45 -2.64 -27.88 8.68
CA LEU A 45 -2.55 -29.31 8.36
C LEU A 45 -1.43 -29.99 9.15
N ALA A 46 -0.30 -29.32 9.37
CA ALA A 46 0.77 -29.84 10.22
C ALA A 46 0.29 -29.94 11.69
N HIS A 47 -0.37 -28.89 12.20
CA HIS A 47 -0.99 -28.90 13.52
C HIS A 47 -2.04 -30.02 13.66
N ASP A 48 -2.95 -30.15 12.68
CA ASP A 48 -3.98 -31.18 12.69
C ASP A 48 -3.39 -32.59 12.57
N ARG A 49 -2.31 -32.77 11.78
CA ARG A 49 -1.57 -34.05 11.70
C ARG A 49 -0.92 -34.42 13.02
N VAL A 50 -0.34 -33.44 13.72
CA VAL A 50 0.27 -33.67 15.04
C VAL A 50 -0.79 -33.98 16.08
N GLN A 51 -1.92 -33.26 16.10
CA GLN A 51 -3.06 -33.58 16.96
C GLN A 51 -3.64 -34.97 16.69
N THR A 52 -3.77 -35.34 15.42
CA THR A 52 -4.18 -36.70 15.01
C THR A 52 -3.17 -37.74 15.51
N ARG A 53 -1.87 -37.44 15.42
CA ARG A 53 -0.81 -38.35 15.89
C ARG A 53 -0.84 -38.54 17.41
N ILE A 54 -1.11 -37.47 18.17
CA ILE A 54 -1.26 -37.52 19.63
C ILE A 54 -2.47 -38.40 20.00
N THR A 55 -3.62 -38.18 19.36
CA THR A 55 -4.83 -39.00 19.60
C THR A 55 -4.64 -40.46 19.19
N ASP A 56 -3.92 -40.73 18.08
CA ASP A 56 -3.57 -42.10 17.69
C ASP A 56 -2.64 -42.78 18.71
N LEU A 57 -1.67 -42.05 19.28
CA LEU A 57 -0.80 -42.57 20.33
C LEU A 57 -1.57 -42.85 21.63
N GLU A 58 -2.48 -41.96 22.04
CA GLU A 58 -3.38 -42.16 23.18
C GLU A 58 -4.25 -43.42 22.99
N ARG A 59 -4.81 -43.59 21.80
CA ARG A 59 -5.60 -44.78 21.46
C ARG A 59 -4.77 -46.05 21.43
N THR A 60 -3.53 -45.99 20.95
CA THR A 60 -2.60 -47.13 20.93
C THR A 60 -2.22 -47.53 22.36
N ARG A 61 -2.03 -46.56 23.25
CA ARG A 61 -1.83 -46.79 24.68
C ARG A 61 -3.04 -47.51 25.29
N GLU A 62 -4.25 -46.99 25.10
CA GLU A 62 -5.48 -47.62 25.62
C GLU A 62 -5.65 -49.06 25.12
N THR A 63 -5.43 -49.28 23.82
CA THR A 63 -5.54 -50.61 23.21
C THR A 63 -4.49 -51.57 23.77
N SER A 64 -3.24 -51.11 23.91
CA SER A 64 -2.14 -51.94 24.46
C SER A 64 -2.39 -52.30 25.92
N LEU A 65 -2.90 -51.35 26.72
CA LEU A 65 -3.29 -51.59 28.11
C LEU A 65 -4.46 -52.59 28.20
N SER A 66 -5.47 -52.42 27.37
CA SER A 66 -6.60 -53.37 27.28
C SER A 66 -6.15 -54.78 26.92
N THR A 67 -5.22 -54.92 25.97
CA THR A 67 -4.72 -56.24 25.53
C THR A 67 -3.89 -56.90 26.62
N LEU A 68 -3.07 -56.12 27.35
CA LEU A 68 -2.33 -56.59 28.52
C LEU A 68 -3.27 -57.08 29.62
N ILE A 69 -4.33 -56.33 29.92
CA ILE A 69 -5.35 -56.72 30.90
C ILE A 69 -6.06 -58.02 30.46
N ASP A 70 -6.53 -58.13 29.21
CA ASP A 70 -7.17 -59.36 28.70
C ASP A 70 -6.21 -60.56 28.72
N THR A 71 -4.91 -60.33 28.53
CA THR A 71 -3.90 -61.39 28.62
C THR A 71 -3.71 -61.83 30.07
N ILE A 72 -3.71 -60.89 31.03
CA ILE A 72 -3.67 -61.17 32.46
C ILE A 72 -4.91 -61.96 32.88
N ASP A 73 -6.11 -61.52 32.49
CA ASP A 73 -7.38 -62.19 32.79
C ASP A 73 -7.43 -63.61 32.19
N ARG A 74 -6.93 -63.81 30.97
CA ARG A 74 -6.85 -65.14 30.35
C ARG A 74 -5.85 -66.05 31.05
N LEU A 75 -4.76 -65.50 31.57
CA LEU A 75 -3.81 -66.27 32.38
C LEU A 75 -4.43 -66.67 33.72
N GLU A 76 -5.26 -65.81 34.33
CA GLU A 76 -6.05 -66.15 35.52
C GLU A 76 -7.10 -67.24 35.25
N VAL A 77 -7.80 -67.19 34.11
CA VAL A 77 -8.78 -68.23 33.72
C VAL A 77 -8.09 -69.55 33.34
N PHE A 78 -6.93 -69.50 32.68
CA PHE A 78 -6.11 -70.69 32.39
C PHE A 78 -5.54 -71.30 33.68
N GLN A 79 -5.29 -70.47 34.69
CA GLN A 79 -4.84 -70.86 36.03
C GLN A 79 -5.94 -71.59 36.82
N GLU A 80 -7.23 -71.21 36.73
CA GLU A 80 -8.32 -71.99 37.35
C GLU A 80 -8.44 -73.42 36.79
N GLY A 81 -8.03 -73.63 35.53
CA GLY A 81 -7.93 -74.95 34.91
C GLY A 81 -6.71 -75.79 35.32
N ILE A 82 -5.69 -75.19 35.93
CA ILE A 82 -4.38 -75.80 36.27
C ILE A 82 -4.18 -75.96 37.80
N VAL A 83 -5.21 -75.73 38.62
CA VAL A 83 -5.17 -76.00 40.09
C VAL A 83 -5.04 -77.50 40.44
N ALA A 84 -4.87 -78.40 39.46
CA ALA A 84 -4.73 -79.84 39.70
C ALA A 84 -3.30 -80.36 39.95
N SER A 85 -2.22 -79.57 39.83
CA SER A 85 -0.85 -80.10 40.12
C SER A 85 0.25 -79.07 40.40
N ASP A 86 0.93 -79.26 41.55
CA ASP A 86 2.31 -78.87 41.95
C ASP A 86 2.69 -77.44 42.42
N LEU A 87 3.24 -77.41 43.66
CA LEU A 87 3.72 -76.25 44.43
C LEU A 87 4.98 -75.53 43.87
N ARG A 88 5.73 -76.15 42.95
CA ARG A 88 6.93 -75.52 42.33
C ARG A 88 6.58 -74.44 41.29
N PHE A 89 5.33 -74.43 40.81
CA PHE A 89 4.87 -73.45 39.82
C PHE A 89 4.58 -72.06 40.41
N GLU A 90 4.40 -71.92 41.73
CA GLU A 90 4.04 -70.62 42.30
C GLU A 90 5.22 -69.64 42.42
N GLU A 91 6.43 -70.12 42.68
CA GLU A 91 7.62 -69.25 42.70
C GLU A 91 7.94 -68.71 41.30
N ASP A 92 7.86 -69.57 40.27
CA ASP A 92 8.04 -69.18 38.87
C ASP A 92 6.92 -68.24 38.38
N ARG A 93 5.69 -68.39 38.88
CA ARG A 93 4.56 -67.50 38.57
C ARG A 93 4.74 -66.11 39.16
N VAL A 94 5.09 -66.00 40.44
CA VAL A 94 5.33 -64.70 41.09
C VAL A 94 6.46 -63.96 40.38
N ALA A 95 7.51 -64.68 39.97
CA ALA A 95 8.61 -64.10 39.20
C ALA A 95 8.15 -63.54 37.84
N ILE A 96 7.41 -64.33 37.05
CA ILE A 96 6.93 -63.92 35.71
C ILE A 96 5.94 -62.74 35.80
N PHE A 97 5.00 -62.77 36.75
CA PHE A 97 4.06 -61.66 36.94
C PHE A 97 4.78 -60.38 37.39
N SER A 98 5.77 -60.47 38.28
CA SER A 98 6.54 -59.29 38.68
C SER A 98 7.33 -58.68 37.51
N GLU A 99 7.86 -59.51 36.60
CA GLU A 99 8.58 -59.06 35.41
C GLU A 99 7.64 -58.41 34.39
N ILE A 100 6.44 -58.96 34.19
CA ILE A 100 5.42 -58.36 33.31
C ILE A 100 4.94 -57.02 33.87
N GLU A 101 4.69 -56.95 35.17
CA GLU A 101 4.23 -55.72 35.83
C GLU A 101 5.32 -54.64 35.83
N SER A 102 6.59 -55.03 36.03
CA SER A 102 7.75 -54.14 35.88
C SER A 102 7.83 -53.58 34.46
N ARG A 103 7.77 -54.44 33.42
CA ARG A 103 7.81 -54.01 32.02
C ARG A 103 6.61 -53.15 31.61
N ALA A 104 5.42 -53.46 32.13
CA ALA A 104 4.22 -52.67 31.89
C ALA A 104 4.33 -51.27 32.52
N THR A 105 4.98 -51.16 33.68
CA THR A 105 5.28 -49.89 34.34
C THR A 105 6.31 -49.09 33.54
N GLU A 106 7.42 -49.71 33.13
CA GLU A 106 8.44 -49.07 32.28
C GLU A 106 7.86 -48.55 30.95
N LEU A 107 7.01 -49.32 30.29
CA LEU A 107 6.34 -48.91 29.05
C LEU A 107 5.38 -47.72 29.26
N ARG A 108 4.68 -47.65 30.40
CA ARG A 108 3.80 -46.53 30.75
C ARG A 108 4.61 -45.25 30.97
N GLU A 109 5.72 -45.34 31.70
CA GLU A 109 6.60 -44.19 31.93
C GLU A 109 7.19 -43.67 30.61
N LEU A 110 7.71 -44.55 29.75
CA LEU A 110 8.23 -44.15 28.44
C LEU A 110 7.19 -43.48 27.54
N LEU A 111 5.94 -43.96 27.56
CA LEU A 111 4.84 -43.37 26.79
C LEU A 111 4.40 -42.01 27.35
N ASP A 112 4.31 -41.87 28.67
CA ASP A 112 3.97 -40.59 29.30
C ASP A 112 5.07 -39.54 29.08
N ASP A 113 6.34 -39.94 29.10
CA ASP A 113 7.48 -39.08 28.76
C ASP A 113 7.40 -38.61 27.30
N GLN A 114 7.11 -39.52 26.35
CA GLN A 114 6.96 -39.16 24.94
C GLN A 114 5.78 -38.22 24.69
N ILE A 115 4.64 -38.45 25.33
CA ILE A 115 3.46 -37.60 25.21
C ILE A 115 3.75 -36.20 25.77
N THR A 116 4.41 -36.14 26.93
CA THR A 116 4.77 -34.87 27.58
C THR A 116 5.75 -34.08 26.70
N SER A 117 6.82 -34.73 26.22
CA SER A 117 7.79 -34.12 25.30
C SER A 117 7.12 -33.60 24.03
N THR A 118 6.21 -34.38 23.43
CA THR A 118 5.49 -33.97 22.22
C THR A 118 4.56 -32.78 22.49
N ARG A 119 3.87 -32.77 23.65
CA ARG A 119 2.99 -31.66 24.04
C ARG A 119 3.79 -30.36 24.26
N ASP A 120 4.96 -30.46 24.89
CA ASP A 120 5.84 -29.30 25.11
C ASP A 120 6.39 -28.75 23.79
N GLU A 121 6.79 -29.62 22.86
CA GLU A 121 7.18 -29.20 21.51
C GLU A 121 6.03 -28.48 20.78
N VAL A 122 4.81 -29.02 20.82
CA VAL A 122 3.62 -28.39 20.21
C VAL A 122 3.33 -27.02 20.82
N ASN A 123 3.39 -26.90 22.14
CA ASN A 123 3.17 -25.64 22.83
C ASN A 123 4.21 -24.60 22.42
N SER A 124 5.49 -24.97 22.37
CA SER A 124 6.58 -24.07 21.98
C SER A 124 6.42 -23.55 20.54
N VAL A 125 5.99 -24.42 19.61
CA VAL A 125 5.74 -24.05 18.21
C VAL A 125 4.53 -23.12 18.11
N SER A 126 3.45 -23.41 18.84
CA SER A 126 2.24 -22.59 18.87
C SER A 126 2.49 -21.18 19.40
N GLU A 127 3.30 -21.07 20.46
CA GLU A 127 3.72 -19.77 21.02
C GLU A 127 4.57 -18.97 20.03
N ASN A 128 5.52 -19.62 19.34
CA ASN A 128 6.34 -18.97 18.32
C ASN A 128 5.49 -18.44 17.15
N ILE A 129 4.55 -19.26 16.65
CA ILE A 129 3.62 -18.85 15.58
C ILE A 129 2.78 -17.64 16.02
N SER A 130 2.20 -17.70 17.22
CA SER A 130 1.38 -16.62 17.77
C SER A 130 2.20 -15.33 17.92
N GLY A 131 3.44 -15.41 18.42
CA GLY A 131 4.34 -14.27 18.50
C GLY A 131 4.69 -13.65 17.15
N ARG A 132 4.88 -14.48 16.12
CA ARG A 132 5.13 -14.02 14.74
C ARG A 132 3.90 -13.35 14.12
N LEU A 133 2.71 -13.90 14.35
CA LEU A 133 1.45 -13.32 13.85
C LEU A 133 1.20 -11.94 14.45
N THR A 134 1.32 -11.78 15.77
CA THR A 134 1.19 -10.49 16.45
C THR A 134 2.21 -9.46 15.93
N SER A 135 3.43 -9.91 15.64
CA SER A 135 4.48 -9.05 15.08
C SER A 135 4.17 -8.59 13.65
N ILE A 136 3.61 -9.48 12.82
CA ILE A 136 3.18 -9.16 11.46
C ILE A 136 1.99 -8.20 11.48
N GLU A 137 0.98 -8.46 12.32
CA GLU A 137 -0.18 -7.60 12.47
C GLU A 137 0.23 -6.17 12.90
N LYS A 138 1.12 -6.06 13.89
CA LYS A 138 1.67 -4.77 14.31
C LYS A 138 2.40 -4.04 13.17
N LYS A 139 3.17 -4.76 12.35
CA LYS A 139 3.85 -4.20 11.17
C LYS A 139 2.85 -3.73 10.10
N ILE A 140 1.78 -4.49 9.85
CA ILE A 140 0.75 -4.13 8.87
C ILE A 140 0.00 -2.88 9.34
N THR A 141 -0.47 -2.85 10.59
CA THR A 141 -1.21 -1.69 11.14
C THR A 141 -0.35 -0.43 11.16
N SER A 142 0.92 -0.54 11.59
CA SER A 142 1.85 0.59 11.54
C SER A 142 2.13 1.06 10.11
N SER A 143 2.21 0.15 9.14
CA SER A 143 2.36 0.52 7.72
C SER A 143 1.13 1.26 7.16
N SER A 144 -0.08 0.86 7.57
CA SER A 144 -1.33 1.49 7.12
C SER A 144 -1.45 2.92 7.64
N GLU A 145 -1.19 3.12 8.93
CA GLU A 145 -1.21 4.46 9.53
C GLU A 145 -0.11 5.35 8.99
N ARG A 146 1.08 4.80 8.71
CA ARG A 146 2.14 5.53 8.01
C ARG A 146 1.66 6.03 6.64
N LYS A 147 1.08 5.13 5.83
CA LYS A 147 0.54 5.46 4.49
C LYS A 147 -0.55 6.53 4.52
N LYS A 148 -1.45 6.51 5.51
CA LYS A 148 -2.45 7.57 5.67
C LYS A 148 -1.79 8.92 5.93
N ARG A 149 -0.80 8.96 6.83
CA ARG A 149 -0.07 10.18 7.19
C ARG A 149 0.72 10.78 6.03
N SER A 150 1.33 9.93 5.19
CA SER A 150 2.16 10.38 4.06
C SER A 150 1.37 10.66 2.78
N MET A 151 0.22 10.01 2.55
CA MET A 151 -0.48 10.09 1.26
C MET A 151 -1.95 10.53 1.34
N VAL A 152 -2.64 10.31 2.46
CA VAL A 152 -4.10 10.59 2.57
C VAL A 152 -4.38 11.92 3.26
N TYR A 153 -3.82 12.14 4.46
CA TYR A 153 -4.03 13.39 5.22
C TYR A 153 -3.44 14.66 4.58
N PRO A 154 -2.41 14.59 3.70
CA PRO A 154 -1.99 15.74 2.92
C PRO A 154 -2.95 16.10 1.77
N VAL A 155 -3.87 15.20 1.39
CA VAL A 155 -4.80 15.45 0.30
C VAL A 155 -6.05 16.12 0.83
N VAL A 156 -6.46 17.21 0.18
CA VAL A 156 -7.61 18.03 0.56
C VAL A 156 -8.66 18.01 -0.54
N GLN A 157 -9.90 18.31 -0.16
CA GLN A 157 -11.01 18.45 -1.08
C GLN A 157 -11.22 19.94 -1.42
N LEU A 158 -11.32 20.26 -2.71
CA LEU A 158 -11.65 21.60 -3.22
C LEU A 158 -13.07 21.55 -3.76
N ARG A 159 -13.94 22.47 -3.34
CA ARG A 159 -15.35 22.52 -3.77
C ARG A 159 -15.73 23.92 -4.23
N GLY A 160 -16.58 23.99 -5.25
CA GLY A 160 -17.16 25.23 -5.72
C GLY A 160 -17.99 25.04 -6.96
N ASN A 161 -18.97 25.90 -7.19
CA ASN A 161 -19.84 25.89 -8.38
C ASN A 161 -20.51 24.53 -8.68
N GLY A 162 -20.78 23.71 -7.65
CA GLY A 162 -21.33 22.36 -7.82
C GLY A 162 -20.33 21.32 -8.35
N THR A 163 -19.05 21.69 -8.48
CA THR A 163 -17.94 20.82 -8.86
C THR A 163 -17.07 20.50 -7.64
N VAL A 164 -16.24 19.46 -7.78
CA VAL A 164 -15.28 19.05 -6.76
C VAL A 164 -13.99 18.63 -7.44
N GLY A 165 -12.87 19.00 -6.84
CA GLY A 165 -11.55 18.48 -7.14
C GLY A 165 -10.76 18.19 -5.88
N SER A 166 -9.45 18.00 -6.06
CA SER A 166 -8.52 17.68 -5.00
C SER A 166 -7.33 18.63 -5.00
N GLY A 167 -6.60 18.67 -3.89
CA GLY A 167 -5.32 19.35 -3.78
C GLY A 167 -4.38 18.55 -2.88
N VAL A 168 -3.09 18.81 -2.97
CA VAL A 168 -2.06 18.13 -2.17
C VAL A 168 -1.24 19.18 -1.42
N VAL A 169 -1.30 19.13 -0.09
CA VAL A 169 -0.53 20.01 0.79
C VAL A 169 0.93 19.57 0.79
N ILE A 170 1.81 20.48 0.39
CA ILE A 170 3.26 20.20 0.26
C ILE A 170 4.09 21.02 1.24
N TRP A 171 3.50 22.06 1.86
CA TRP A 171 4.20 22.92 2.81
C TRP A 171 3.20 23.61 3.74
N SER A 172 3.56 23.72 5.02
CA SER A 172 2.80 24.49 6.00
C SER A 172 3.74 24.96 7.10
N ARG A 173 3.75 26.27 7.40
CA ARG A 173 4.59 26.84 8.45
C ARG A 173 4.02 28.15 8.97
N SER A 174 4.09 28.36 10.28
CA SER A 174 3.87 29.69 10.87
C SER A 174 5.13 30.55 10.71
N PRO A 175 5.01 31.78 10.18
CA PRO A 175 6.15 32.70 10.07
C PRO A 175 6.66 33.11 11.45
N GLU A 176 5.76 33.28 12.41
CA GLU A 176 6.05 33.64 13.80
C GLU A 176 5.13 32.87 14.76
N VAL A 177 5.53 32.75 16.04
CA VAL A 177 4.72 32.08 17.06
C VAL A 177 3.44 32.88 17.31
N GLY A 178 2.28 32.29 17.05
CA GLY A 178 0.97 32.93 17.20
C GLY A 178 0.45 33.65 15.95
N ALA A 179 1.23 33.66 14.85
CA ALA A 179 0.75 34.09 13.54
C ALA A 179 0.11 32.92 12.78
N PRO A 180 -0.89 33.18 11.92
CA PRO A 180 -1.49 32.14 11.09
C PRO A 180 -0.42 31.45 10.24
N ALA A 181 -0.56 30.15 10.11
CA ALA A 181 0.31 29.32 9.30
C ALA A 181 0.01 29.51 7.82
N GLU A 182 1.04 29.91 7.06
CA GLU A 182 0.97 29.88 5.62
C GLU A 182 1.05 28.41 5.17
N THR A 183 0.11 28.00 4.32
CA THR A 183 0.01 26.63 3.80
C THR A 183 -0.08 26.66 2.28
N LEU A 184 0.70 25.82 1.61
CA LEU A 184 0.75 25.75 0.15
C LEU A 184 0.33 24.36 -0.34
N LEU A 185 -0.58 24.35 -1.31
CA LEU A 185 -1.05 23.14 -1.97
C LEU A 185 -0.83 23.18 -3.48
N LEU A 186 -0.56 22.01 -4.06
CA LEU A 186 -0.60 21.77 -5.49
C LEU A 186 -1.99 21.29 -5.89
N THR A 187 -2.47 21.73 -7.04
CA THR A 187 -3.69 21.21 -7.66
C THR A 187 -3.60 21.33 -9.19
N ALA A 188 -4.64 20.89 -9.88
CA ALA A 188 -4.77 21.08 -11.31
C ALA A 188 -5.33 22.49 -11.60
N HIS A 189 -4.84 23.16 -12.64
CA HIS A 189 -5.26 24.52 -12.95
C HIS A 189 -6.74 24.60 -13.31
N HIS A 190 -7.27 23.65 -14.10
CA HIS A 190 -8.70 23.63 -14.42
C HIS A 190 -9.57 23.41 -13.17
N VAL A 191 -9.12 22.61 -12.20
CA VAL A 191 -9.86 22.40 -10.94
C VAL A 191 -10.01 23.72 -10.20
N PHE A 192 -8.92 24.49 -10.12
CA PHE A 192 -8.95 25.82 -9.53
C PHE A 192 -10.01 26.69 -10.24
N LEU A 193 -9.98 26.76 -11.58
CA LEU A 193 -10.96 27.55 -12.35
C LEU A 193 -12.42 27.08 -12.16
N GLU A 194 -12.65 25.77 -12.06
CA GLU A 194 -13.98 25.18 -11.89
C GLU A 194 -14.58 25.45 -10.49
N VAL A 195 -13.74 25.45 -9.45
CA VAL A 195 -14.17 25.62 -8.05
C VAL A 195 -14.04 27.06 -7.55
N SER A 196 -13.34 27.93 -8.27
CA SER A 196 -13.21 29.34 -7.90
C SER A 196 -14.53 30.10 -8.02
N ASP A 197 -14.73 31.09 -7.15
CA ASP A 197 -15.96 31.89 -7.13
C ASP A 197 -15.99 32.85 -8.34
N PRO A 198 -16.92 32.70 -9.31
CA PRO A 198 -17.00 33.57 -10.48
C PRO A 198 -17.40 35.01 -10.13
N GLY A 199 -17.88 35.26 -8.90
CA GLY A 199 -18.22 36.59 -8.41
C GLY A 199 -17.06 37.34 -7.75
N LYS A 200 -15.93 36.67 -7.49
CA LYS A 200 -14.71 37.29 -6.98
C LYS A 200 -13.64 37.31 -8.08
N ASP A 201 -13.28 38.51 -8.55
CA ASP A 201 -12.17 38.73 -9.51
C ASP A 201 -10.78 38.40 -8.92
N ASP A 202 -10.70 37.91 -7.69
CA ASP A 202 -9.48 37.76 -6.91
C ASP A 202 -8.78 36.39 -7.07
N GLY A 203 -9.37 35.45 -7.80
CA GLY A 203 -8.80 34.11 -7.93
C GLY A 203 -8.71 33.43 -6.57
N THR A 204 -9.85 33.27 -5.90
CA THR A 204 -9.97 32.52 -4.66
C THR A 204 -10.88 31.29 -4.78
N ILE A 205 -10.62 30.29 -3.94
CA ILE A 205 -11.49 29.15 -3.67
C ILE A 205 -12.03 29.32 -2.25
N SER A 206 -13.35 29.26 -2.09
CA SER A 206 -14.01 29.52 -0.80
C SER A 206 -14.21 28.27 0.07
N ASP A 207 -14.13 27.06 -0.51
CA ASP A 207 -14.39 25.80 0.21
C ASP A 207 -13.29 24.76 -0.03
N ILE A 208 -12.21 24.86 0.75
CA ILE A 208 -11.15 23.85 0.86
C ILE A 208 -11.29 23.11 2.19
N ARG A 209 -11.40 21.78 2.15
CA ARG A 209 -11.62 20.94 3.35
C ARG A 209 -10.53 19.90 3.54
N PHE A 210 -10.03 19.83 4.76
CA PHE A 210 -9.05 18.85 5.20
C PHE A 210 -9.75 17.62 5.78
N LEU A 211 -9.08 16.46 5.71
CA LEU A 211 -9.53 15.24 6.38
C LEU A 211 -9.04 15.25 7.83
N ASP A 212 -9.96 15.14 8.79
CA ASP A 212 -9.64 14.98 10.21
C ASP A 212 -9.04 13.59 10.47
N PRO A 213 -7.79 13.49 10.95
CA PRO A 213 -7.15 12.22 11.27
C PRO A 213 -7.82 11.45 12.41
N GLN A 214 -8.54 12.13 13.31
CA GLN A 214 -9.16 11.50 14.47
C GLN A 214 -10.50 10.86 14.11
N THR A 215 -11.33 11.58 13.35
CA THR A 215 -12.68 11.11 12.99
C THR A 215 -12.76 10.46 11.62
N ASP A 216 -11.71 10.60 10.79
CA ASP A 216 -11.66 10.11 9.40
C ASP A 216 -12.82 10.68 8.55
N ARG A 217 -13.20 11.94 8.85
CA ARG A 217 -14.22 12.75 8.18
C ARG A 217 -13.64 14.09 7.75
N LEU A 218 -14.19 14.68 6.70
CA LEU A 218 -13.81 16.03 6.31
C LEU A 218 -14.19 17.02 7.43
N LEU A 219 -13.31 17.98 7.72
CA LEU A 219 -13.59 19.07 8.63
C LEU A 219 -14.83 19.84 8.16
N GLU A 220 -15.64 20.27 9.13
CA GLU A 220 -16.82 21.10 8.85
C GLU A 220 -16.42 22.52 8.45
N SER A 221 -15.34 23.03 9.07
CA SER A 221 -14.73 24.31 8.73
C SER A 221 -14.10 24.25 7.33
N ALA A 222 -14.54 25.17 6.48
CA ALA A 222 -13.94 25.42 5.18
C ALA A 222 -12.83 26.47 5.29
N CYS A 223 -11.76 26.29 4.53
CA CYS A 223 -10.68 27.26 4.39
C CYS A 223 -10.79 27.95 3.03
N GLU A 224 -10.43 29.24 2.98
CA GLU A 224 -10.25 29.95 1.72
C GLU A 224 -8.81 29.78 1.22
N GLY A 225 -8.63 29.78 -0.10
CA GLY A 225 -7.30 29.73 -0.72
C GLY A 225 -7.18 30.63 -1.94
N THR A 226 -6.01 31.22 -2.14
CA THR A 226 -5.71 32.17 -3.23
C THR A 226 -4.71 31.56 -4.21
N LEU A 227 -4.90 31.77 -5.50
CA LEU A 227 -3.94 31.35 -6.52
C LEU A 227 -2.63 32.15 -6.40
N VAL A 228 -1.51 31.44 -6.33
CA VAL A 228 -0.17 32.05 -6.24
C VAL A 228 0.57 31.95 -7.56
N ALA A 229 0.50 30.79 -8.21
CA ALA A 229 1.13 30.54 -9.50
C ALA A 229 0.35 29.47 -10.26
N PHE A 230 0.43 29.49 -11.58
CA PHE A 230 -0.16 28.46 -12.43
C PHE A 230 0.71 28.18 -13.65
N TYR A 231 0.51 27.00 -14.25
CA TYR A 231 1.12 26.62 -15.51
C TYR A 231 0.05 26.00 -16.41
N GLU A 232 -0.58 26.84 -17.21
CA GLU A 232 -1.76 26.49 -18.01
C GLU A 232 -1.53 25.28 -18.93
N SER A 233 -0.42 25.25 -19.68
CA SER A 233 -0.16 24.14 -20.62
C SER A 233 0.10 22.81 -19.94
N ALA A 234 0.56 22.82 -18.68
CA ALA A 234 0.76 21.61 -17.88
C ALA A 234 -0.42 21.35 -16.93
N ASP A 235 -1.44 22.20 -16.93
CA ASP A 235 -2.59 22.12 -16.04
C ASP A 235 -2.21 22.06 -14.54
N LEU A 236 -1.27 22.91 -14.10
CA LEU A 236 -0.83 22.98 -12.70
C LEU A 236 -1.20 24.32 -12.06
N ALA A 237 -1.55 24.29 -10.77
CA ALA A 237 -1.75 25.47 -9.96
C ALA A 237 -1.15 25.28 -8.56
N LEU A 238 -0.64 26.37 -7.99
CA LEU A 238 -0.18 26.49 -6.61
C LEU A 238 -1.11 27.45 -5.88
N VAL A 239 -1.71 26.98 -4.80
CA VAL A 239 -2.70 27.74 -4.01
C VAL A 239 -2.16 27.93 -2.59
N ARG A 240 -2.32 29.14 -2.06
CA ARG A 240 -1.97 29.50 -0.68
C ARG A 240 -3.20 29.58 0.18
N LEU A 241 -3.09 29.10 1.41
CA LEU A 241 -4.09 29.19 2.46
C LEU A 241 -3.43 29.75 3.73
N GLU A 242 -4.24 30.37 4.57
CA GLU A 242 -3.88 30.74 5.94
C GLU A 242 -4.67 29.85 6.90
N LEU A 243 -3.96 29.12 7.75
CA LEU A 243 -4.55 28.26 8.79
C LEU A 243 -4.22 28.83 10.18
N ASP A 244 -5.05 28.57 11.18
CA ASP A 244 -4.75 28.99 12.55
C ASP A 244 -3.47 28.33 13.09
N GLU A 245 -3.25 27.07 12.73
CA GLU A 245 -2.07 26.28 13.08
C GLU A 245 -1.47 25.56 11.85
N PRO A 246 -0.16 25.28 11.83
CA PRO A 246 0.46 24.54 10.73
C PRO A 246 -0.16 23.15 10.57
N TRP A 247 -0.51 22.80 9.33
CA TRP A 247 -1.00 21.48 9.02
C TRP A 247 0.13 20.44 9.16
N PRO A 248 0.00 19.43 10.03
CA PRO A 248 1.12 18.54 10.36
C PRO A 248 1.36 17.43 9.34
N TYR A 249 0.46 17.23 8.36
CA TYR A 249 0.57 16.16 7.37
C TYR A 249 0.88 16.74 5.99
N LEU A 250 2.15 16.61 5.57
CA LEU A 250 2.65 17.14 4.32
C LEU A 250 3.05 16.01 3.37
N ALA A 251 2.71 16.14 2.09
CA ALA A 251 3.19 15.24 1.07
C ALA A 251 4.68 15.54 0.81
N THR A 252 5.52 14.50 0.87
CA THR A 252 6.94 14.64 0.53
C THR A 252 7.10 14.53 -0.98
N ILE A 253 7.61 15.57 -1.64
CA ILE A 253 7.88 15.57 -3.08
C ILE A 253 9.06 14.64 -3.38
N ALA A 254 8.92 13.75 -4.37
CA ALA A 254 10.01 12.89 -4.81
C ALA A 254 11.21 13.71 -5.30
N HIS A 255 12.42 13.25 -4.97
CA HIS A 255 13.64 13.92 -5.43
C HIS A 255 13.79 13.78 -6.95
N GLU A 256 14.71 14.56 -7.52
CA GLU A 256 14.90 14.60 -8.97
C GLU A 256 15.32 13.23 -9.54
N GLU A 257 16.27 12.55 -8.89
CA GLU A 257 16.73 11.21 -9.29
C GLU A 257 15.58 10.21 -9.30
N GLU A 258 14.76 10.19 -8.24
CA GLU A 258 13.60 9.31 -8.12
C GLU A 258 12.52 9.63 -9.16
N SER A 259 12.30 10.91 -9.45
CA SER A 259 11.34 11.34 -10.48
C SER A 259 11.76 10.91 -11.88
N LEU A 260 13.07 10.92 -12.16
CA LEU A 260 13.64 10.52 -13.45
C LEU A 260 13.76 8.99 -13.59
N SER A 261 13.89 8.27 -12.48
CA SER A 261 14.03 6.81 -12.52
C SER A 261 12.74 6.06 -12.76
N LEU A 262 11.58 6.69 -12.54
CA LEU A 262 10.27 6.03 -12.70
C LEU A 262 10.06 5.53 -14.13
N GLN A 263 9.49 4.34 -14.27
CA GLN A 263 9.22 3.64 -15.52
C GLN A 263 7.78 3.11 -15.58
N VAL A 264 7.38 2.69 -16.78
CA VAL A 264 6.16 1.86 -16.94
C VAL A 264 6.28 0.62 -16.06
N PHE A 265 5.16 0.24 -15.42
CA PHE A 265 5.02 -0.80 -14.38
C PHE A 265 5.42 -0.40 -12.97
N ASP A 266 5.99 0.78 -12.74
CA ASP A 266 6.21 1.24 -11.37
C ASP A 266 4.87 1.48 -10.68
N LYS A 267 4.75 0.92 -9.47
CA LYS A 267 3.52 0.93 -8.71
C LYS A 267 3.31 2.27 -8.01
N VAL A 268 2.09 2.75 -8.07
CA VAL A 268 1.68 4.03 -7.51
C VAL A 268 0.33 3.93 -6.80
N TYR A 269 0.09 4.86 -5.88
CA TYR A 269 -1.23 5.20 -5.39
C TYR A 269 -1.70 6.50 -6.03
N ALA A 270 -2.93 6.52 -6.56
CA ALA A 270 -3.64 7.77 -6.83
C ALA A 270 -4.50 8.10 -5.60
N VAL A 271 -4.36 9.30 -5.06
CA VAL A 271 -5.15 9.75 -3.90
C VAL A 271 -5.81 11.08 -4.25
N GLY A 272 -7.15 11.07 -4.19
CA GLY A 272 -7.97 12.23 -4.47
C GLY A 272 -9.37 12.06 -3.89
N CYS A 273 -10.27 12.98 -4.21
CA CYS A 273 -11.62 13.09 -3.67
C CYS A 273 -12.68 12.74 -4.74
N PRO A 274 -12.74 11.47 -5.22
CA PRO A 274 -13.67 11.09 -6.28
C PRO A 274 -15.10 11.38 -5.88
N LEU A 275 -15.85 12.02 -6.78
CA LEU A 275 -17.29 12.30 -6.63
C LEU A 275 -17.63 13.07 -5.34
N GLY A 276 -16.69 13.85 -4.79
CA GLY A 276 -16.93 14.57 -3.54
C GLY A 276 -16.80 13.73 -2.27
N ASN A 277 -16.26 12.52 -2.36
CA ASN A 277 -15.86 11.77 -1.17
C ASN A 277 -14.61 12.38 -0.54
N LYS A 278 -14.33 11.98 0.71
CA LYS A 278 -13.02 12.22 1.35
C LYS A 278 -11.87 11.66 0.50
N PRO A 279 -10.60 12.03 0.78
CA PRO A 279 -9.46 11.44 0.10
C PRO A 279 -9.48 9.90 0.14
N LEU A 280 -9.52 9.27 -1.04
CA LEU A 280 -9.53 7.82 -1.20
C LEU A 280 -8.31 7.38 -2.02
N PRO A 281 -7.48 6.45 -1.49
CA PRO A 281 -6.38 5.88 -2.26
C PRO A 281 -6.88 4.78 -3.20
N SER A 282 -6.40 4.78 -4.44
CA SER A 282 -6.52 3.66 -5.39
C SER A 282 -5.13 3.24 -5.86
N VAL A 283 -4.91 1.93 -6.00
CA VAL A 283 -3.61 1.38 -6.42
C VAL A 283 -3.58 1.10 -7.91
N GLY A 284 -2.44 1.35 -8.53
CA GLY A 284 -2.17 1.00 -9.92
C GLY A 284 -0.69 1.13 -10.24
N GLU A 285 -0.40 1.29 -11.52
CA GLU A 285 0.93 1.33 -12.10
C GLU A 285 0.97 2.40 -13.20
N ILE A 286 2.17 2.93 -13.44
CA ILE A 286 2.44 3.77 -14.61
C ILE A 286 2.27 2.90 -15.86
N SER A 287 1.35 3.28 -16.75
CA SER A 287 1.03 2.54 -17.97
C SER A 287 1.61 3.16 -19.24
N SER A 288 1.93 4.46 -19.22
CA SER A 288 2.61 5.16 -20.32
C SER A 288 3.26 6.45 -19.82
N GLN A 289 4.35 6.89 -20.42
CA GLN A 289 5.04 8.16 -20.10
C GLN A 289 5.07 9.15 -21.28
N GLU A 290 4.50 8.78 -22.42
CA GLU A 290 4.67 9.47 -23.71
C GLU A 290 3.40 10.21 -24.16
N LYS A 291 2.46 10.47 -23.25
CA LYS A 291 1.19 11.07 -23.64
C LYS A 291 1.32 12.58 -23.77
N ILE A 292 1.41 13.07 -25.00
CA ILE A 292 1.45 14.53 -25.25
C ILE A 292 0.04 15.13 -25.15
N VAL A 293 -0.10 16.15 -24.29
CA VAL A 293 -1.29 17.01 -24.13
C VAL A 293 -0.82 18.45 -24.09
N ALA A 294 -1.37 19.31 -24.97
CA ALA A 294 -0.97 20.72 -25.06
C ALA A 294 0.56 20.97 -25.14
N GLY A 295 1.30 20.04 -25.77
CA GLY A 295 2.76 20.13 -25.91
C GLY A 295 3.57 19.66 -24.69
N GLN A 296 2.90 19.22 -23.62
CA GLN A 296 3.53 18.69 -22.41
C GLN A 296 3.39 17.17 -22.34
N SER A 297 4.37 16.50 -21.73
CA SER A 297 4.36 15.04 -21.56
C SER A 297 3.66 14.64 -20.26
N PHE A 298 2.44 14.14 -20.39
CA PHE A 298 1.68 13.54 -19.31
C PHE A 298 1.99 12.05 -19.23
N TRP A 299 1.91 11.52 -18.03
CA TRP A 299 1.99 10.08 -17.79
C TRP A 299 0.57 9.53 -17.63
N MET A 300 0.39 8.27 -18.01
CA MET A 300 -0.84 7.53 -17.81
C MET A 300 -0.66 6.55 -16.66
N VAL A 301 -1.65 6.47 -15.78
CA VAL A 301 -1.70 5.52 -14.67
C VAL A 301 -3.02 4.75 -14.72
N ASN A 302 -2.94 3.44 -14.47
CA ASN A 302 -4.10 2.55 -14.50
C ASN A 302 -4.82 2.43 -13.14
N ALA A 303 -4.35 3.16 -12.11
CA ALA A 303 -5.06 3.27 -10.84
C ALA A 303 -6.46 3.83 -11.09
N PRO A 304 -7.53 3.17 -10.60
CA PRO A 304 -8.89 3.63 -10.81
C PRO A 304 -9.09 5.07 -10.35
N THR A 305 -9.43 5.94 -11.29
CA THR A 305 -9.69 7.37 -11.07
C THR A 305 -11.06 7.74 -11.65
N PHE A 306 -11.61 8.85 -11.15
CA PHE A 306 -12.91 9.40 -11.54
C PHE A 306 -12.91 10.91 -11.35
N PHE A 307 -13.95 11.60 -11.82
CA PHE A 307 -14.17 13.03 -11.53
C PHE A 307 -14.02 13.32 -10.03
N GLY A 308 -13.30 14.38 -9.70
CA GLY A 308 -12.90 14.72 -8.33
C GLY A 308 -11.47 14.29 -7.94
N ASN A 309 -10.84 13.36 -8.66
CA ASN A 309 -9.42 13.03 -8.43
C ASN A 309 -8.45 14.08 -9.01
N SER A 310 -8.89 14.90 -9.96
CA SER A 310 -8.07 15.96 -10.54
C SER A 310 -7.57 16.90 -9.45
N GLY A 311 -6.30 17.28 -9.53
CA GLY A 311 -5.54 17.99 -8.51
C GLY A 311 -5.05 17.14 -7.34
N GLY A 312 -5.42 15.86 -7.28
CA GLY A 312 -4.95 14.90 -6.27
C GLY A 312 -3.54 14.40 -6.54
N GLY A 313 -2.96 13.69 -5.58
CA GLY A 313 -1.57 13.23 -5.64
C GLY A 313 -1.43 11.84 -6.24
N ILE A 314 -0.38 11.64 -7.05
CA ILE A 314 0.13 10.32 -7.42
C ILE A 314 1.38 10.06 -6.58
N PHE A 315 1.37 9.00 -5.79
CA PHE A 315 2.43 8.65 -4.85
C PHE A 315 3.09 7.34 -5.24
N ASN A 316 4.42 7.26 -5.15
CA ASN A 316 5.13 6.00 -5.33
C ASN A 316 4.73 5.02 -4.22
N LEU A 317 4.43 3.77 -4.58
CA LEU A 317 3.93 2.76 -3.63
C LEU A 317 4.95 2.39 -2.55
N GLU A 318 6.24 2.42 -2.87
CA GLU A 318 7.34 2.01 -2.00
C GLU A 318 7.86 3.16 -1.14
N THR A 319 8.12 4.31 -1.77
CA THR A 319 8.72 5.47 -1.10
C THR A 319 7.68 6.39 -0.45
N GLU A 320 6.40 6.25 -0.83
CA GLU A 320 5.27 7.08 -0.37
C GLU A 320 5.42 8.57 -0.74
N LYS A 321 6.34 8.90 -1.65
CA LYS A 321 6.58 10.27 -2.10
C LYS A 321 5.69 10.64 -3.27
N LEU A 322 5.34 11.91 -3.36
CA LEU A 322 4.56 12.50 -4.44
C LEU A 322 5.40 12.51 -5.71
N VAL A 323 4.93 11.79 -6.73
CA VAL A 323 5.58 11.62 -8.05
C VAL A 323 4.77 12.23 -9.19
N GLY A 324 3.55 12.70 -8.92
CA GLY A 324 2.74 13.42 -9.89
C GLY A 324 1.49 14.07 -9.32
N ILE A 325 0.84 14.91 -10.11
CA ILE A 325 -0.47 15.51 -9.83
C ILE A 325 -1.48 14.97 -10.85
N SER A 326 -2.55 14.34 -10.37
CA SER A 326 -3.67 13.88 -11.19
C SER A 326 -4.31 15.08 -11.90
N SER A 327 -4.60 14.96 -13.19
CA SER A 327 -5.11 16.09 -13.98
C SER A 327 -6.34 15.70 -14.78
N MET A 328 -6.24 14.73 -15.69
CA MET A 328 -7.34 14.39 -16.60
C MET A 328 -7.68 12.90 -16.55
N ILE A 329 -8.85 12.56 -17.09
CA ILE A 329 -9.26 11.18 -17.30
C ILE A 329 -9.88 11.00 -18.67
N TYR A 330 -9.58 9.88 -19.31
CA TYR A 330 -10.20 9.55 -20.58
C TYR A 330 -11.70 9.32 -20.43
N THR A 331 -12.45 9.83 -21.39
CA THR A 331 -13.86 9.55 -21.56
C THR A 331 -14.11 8.98 -22.95
N TYR A 332 -15.11 8.11 -23.06
CA TYR A 332 -15.59 7.56 -24.32
C TYR A 332 -17.07 7.86 -24.52
N GLY A 333 -17.46 8.15 -25.76
CA GLY A 333 -18.85 8.44 -26.14
C GLY A 333 -19.09 9.95 -26.28
N LYS A 334 -19.65 10.36 -27.44
CA LYS A 334 -19.84 11.79 -27.78
C LYS A 334 -21.05 12.44 -27.11
N ARG A 335 -22.11 11.67 -26.82
CA ARG A 335 -23.39 12.19 -26.29
C ARG A 335 -23.54 12.01 -24.79
N GLN A 336 -22.99 10.94 -24.26
CA GLN A 336 -22.96 10.60 -22.83
C GLN A 336 -21.54 10.10 -22.56
N PRO A 337 -20.61 11.01 -22.22
CA PRO A 337 -19.23 10.63 -21.96
C PRO A 337 -19.19 9.70 -20.75
N MET A 338 -18.74 8.48 -20.98
CA MET A 338 -18.47 7.51 -19.93
C MET A 338 -16.98 7.57 -19.58
N VAL A 339 -16.70 7.68 -18.29
CA VAL A 339 -15.34 7.68 -17.77
C VAL A 339 -14.68 6.33 -18.01
N VAL A 340 -13.39 6.33 -18.33
CA VAL A 340 -12.54 5.14 -18.41
C VAL A 340 -11.59 5.13 -17.20
N PRO A 341 -11.93 4.47 -16.08
CA PRO A 341 -11.26 4.68 -14.79
C PRO A 341 -9.76 4.35 -14.75
N HIS A 342 -9.29 3.48 -15.64
CA HIS A 342 -7.90 3.01 -15.70
C HIS A 342 -7.04 3.79 -16.72
N MET A 343 -7.55 4.91 -17.24
CA MET A 343 -6.85 5.78 -18.17
C MET A 343 -6.77 7.19 -17.60
N GLY A 344 -6.25 7.30 -16.38
CA GLY A 344 -5.96 8.58 -15.73
C GLY A 344 -4.67 9.17 -16.27
N LEU A 345 -4.66 10.48 -16.50
CA LEU A 345 -3.50 11.25 -16.89
C LEU A 345 -3.04 12.14 -15.74
N PHE A 346 -1.74 12.18 -15.51
CA PHE A 346 -1.14 12.98 -14.46
C PHE A 346 0.11 13.70 -14.97
N VAL A 347 0.38 14.81 -14.31
CA VAL A 347 1.55 15.65 -14.55
C VAL A 347 2.68 15.11 -13.69
N PRO A 348 3.76 14.56 -14.27
CA PRO A 348 4.85 13.98 -13.51
C PRO A 348 5.68 15.04 -12.78
N MET A 349 6.35 14.66 -11.69
CA MET A 349 7.26 15.56 -10.96
C MET A 349 8.41 16.08 -11.82
N THR A 350 8.75 15.42 -12.93
CA THR A 350 9.71 15.92 -13.92
C THR A 350 9.25 17.21 -14.60
N LEU A 351 7.94 17.50 -14.62
CA LEU A 351 7.39 18.80 -15.06
C LEU A 351 7.11 19.75 -13.89
N VAL A 352 6.62 19.23 -12.75
CA VAL A 352 6.26 20.07 -11.60
C VAL A 352 7.50 20.72 -10.98
N ARG A 353 8.60 19.98 -10.80
CA ARG A 353 9.81 20.50 -10.14
C ARG A 353 10.44 21.68 -10.90
N PRO A 354 10.73 21.60 -12.23
CA PRO A 354 11.26 22.75 -12.96
C PRO A 354 10.32 23.96 -12.98
N TRP A 355 9.00 23.73 -13.00
CA TRP A 355 8.02 24.81 -12.89
C TRP A 355 8.11 25.52 -11.55
N LEU A 356 8.08 24.78 -10.42
CA LEU A 356 8.23 25.39 -9.09
C LEU A 356 9.53 26.20 -8.95
N ARG A 357 10.65 25.70 -9.51
CA ARG A 357 11.91 26.45 -9.54
C ARG A 357 11.79 27.77 -10.31
N ARG A 358 11.21 27.72 -11.52
CA ARG A 358 11.04 28.90 -12.38
C ARG A 358 10.16 29.98 -11.72
N GLU A 359 9.12 29.57 -11.01
CA GLU A 359 8.22 30.48 -10.29
C GLU A 359 8.79 30.96 -8.93
N GLY A 360 10.02 30.56 -8.56
CA GLY A 360 10.67 31.01 -7.32
C GLY A 360 10.34 30.17 -6.08
N PHE A 361 9.68 29.03 -6.24
CA PHE A 361 9.28 28.11 -5.17
C PHE A 361 10.24 26.93 -4.98
N ALA A 362 11.53 27.10 -5.32
CA ALA A 362 12.55 26.05 -5.17
C ALA A 362 12.68 25.54 -3.72
N PHE A 363 12.39 26.39 -2.72
CA PHE A 363 12.41 26.00 -1.31
C PHE A 363 11.40 24.88 -0.96
N LEU A 364 10.32 24.74 -1.74
CA LEU A 364 9.36 23.64 -1.58
C LEU A 364 9.97 22.27 -1.95
N LEU A 365 11.07 22.28 -2.70
CA LEU A 365 11.82 21.09 -3.10
C LEU A 365 12.93 20.72 -2.11
N GLY A 366 13.05 21.46 -1.00
CA GLY A 366 14.15 21.33 -0.04
C GLY A 366 15.47 21.98 -0.51
N GLU A 367 15.42 22.83 -1.53
CA GLU A 367 16.58 23.56 -2.03
C GLU A 367 16.75 24.87 -1.24
N GLU A 368 17.90 25.07 -0.59
CA GLU A 368 18.19 26.34 0.07
C GLU A 368 18.28 27.46 -0.98
N ILE A 369 17.55 28.55 -0.74
CA ILE A 369 17.75 29.79 -1.49
C ILE A 369 19.15 30.30 -1.12
N GLN A 370 20.13 30.12 -1.99
CA GLN A 370 21.34 30.92 -1.94
C GLN A 370 20.93 32.38 -2.15
N ARG A 371 20.65 33.10 -1.07
CA ARG A 371 20.54 34.55 -1.09
C ARG A 371 21.93 35.07 -1.46
N GLY A 372 22.12 35.35 -2.75
CA GLY A 372 23.31 36.01 -3.23
C GLY A 372 23.49 37.33 -2.48
N SER A 373 24.50 37.39 -1.63
CA SER A 373 25.06 38.62 -1.08
C SER A 373 25.83 39.36 -2.19
N GLY A 374 25.12 39.77 -3.23
CA GLY A 374 25.60 40.71 -4.22
C GLY A 374 25.29 42.13 -3.79
N LEU A 375 25.95 42.61 -2.73
CA LEU A 375 26.06 44.05 -2.49
C LEU A 375 26.63 44.67 -3.76
N ALA A 376 25.81 45.45 -4.45
CA ALA A 376 26.26 46.41 -5.44
C ALA A 376 27.38 47.25 -4.80
N ARG A 377 28.61 47.05 -5.28
CA ARG A 377 29.66 48.04 -5.13
C ARG A 377 29.52 48.98 -6.31
N ASP A 378 29.01 50.15 -6.01
CA ASP A 378 29.23 51.34 -6.81
C ASP A 378 30.73 51.52 -7.11
N GLY A 379 31.02 51.91 -8.35
CA GLY A 379 32.23 52.64 -8.70
C GLY A 379 33.37 51.84 -9.34
N GLU A 380 33.28 51.58 -10.64
CA GLU A 380 34.40 51.87 -11.55
C GLU A 380 33.91 51.99 -12.99
N ALA A 381 33.84 53.24 -13.47
CA ALA A 381 33.55 53.53 -14.87
C ALA A 381 34.74 53.13 -15.73
N ALA A 382 34.52 52.17 -16.63
CA ALA A 382 35.45 51.82 -17.70
C ALA A 382 35.61 52.98 -18.71
N PRO A 383 36.78 53.10 -19.37
CA PRO A 383 37.12 54.26 -20.18
C PRO A 383 36.41 54.23 -21.55
N VAL A 384 36.05 55.43 -22.01
CA VAL A 384 35.51 55.72 -23.34
C VAL A 384 36.57 55.44 -24.42
N PRO A 385 36.28 54.67 -25.47
CA PRO A 385 37.12 54.65 -26.66
C PRO A 385 36.72 55.78 -27.60
N SER A 386 37.64 56.71 -27.78
CA SER A 386 37.68 57.72 -28.84
C SER A 386 38.06 57.09 -30.19
N GLY A 387 37.42 57.53 -31.28
CA GLY A 387 37.90 57.36 -32.66
C GLY A 387 36.78 57.06 -33.66
N SER A 388 36.30 58.09 -34.39
CA SER A 388 36.58 58.33 -35.83
C SER A 388 35.90 57.30 -36.75
N GLY A 389 34.88 57.61 -37.56
CA GLY A 389 34.80 58.72 -38.51
C GLY A 389 35.20 58.20 -39.90
N GLU A 390 34.23 58.13 -40.82
CA GLU A 390 34.29 58.06 -42.31
C GLU A 390 33.04 57.27 -42.78
N SER A 391 31.97 57.86 -43.32
CA SER A 391 31.78 58.47 -44.64
C SER A 391 32.25 57.61 -45.82
N HIS A 392 31.36 56.76 -46.34
CA HIS A 392 30.91 56.77 -47.74
C HIS A 392 29.68 55.90 -47.95
#